data_AF-A0A1Q5Q417-F1
#
_entry.id   AF-A0A1Q5Q417-F1
#
_cell.length_a   1.000
_cell.length_b   1.000
_cell.length_c   1.000
_cell.angle_alpha   90.00
_cell.angle_beta   90.00
_cell.angle_gamma   90.00
#
_symmetry.space_group_name_H-M   'P 1'
#
loop_
_entity.id
_entity.type
_entity.pdbx_description
1 polymer ?
#
loop_
_entity_poly.entity_id
_entity_poly.type
_entity_poly.pdbx_seq_one_letter_code
_entity_poly.pdbx_strand_id
1 'polypeptide(L)'
;MISLQDSDRIDGFFTRPGSERFELFDAFDGRSGQTHPVFDIDGFIARNGTPPLPGELGCAVSHYLVLRDFVMRSERPDDYLVVAEDDIRLTADFVPVLDNVLRRPRELEMVLLSDSWGTPPGSGKSRLDSGWPWTQPIPVSPRAFSEHSMGSHALSQRCSRKVSRTCRTAGRNLLGRG
;
A
#
# COMPACT_ATOMS: atom_id res chain seq x y z
N MET A 1 -0.60 5.99 -8.28
CA MET A 1 -0.68 4.83 -9.18
C MET A 1 0.73 4.34 -9.40
N ILE A 2 0.97 3.05 -9.22
CA ILE A 2 2.24 2.39 -9.55
C ILE A 2 2.16 1.96 -11.01
N SER A 3 3.16 2.34 -11.80
CA SER A 3 3.28 1.96 -13.19
C SER A 3 4.73 2.01 -13.62
N LEU A 4 5.11 1.15 -14.56
CA LEU A 4 6.35 1.36 -15.30
C LEU A 4 6.19 2.61 -16.18
N GLN A 5 7.26 3.39 -16.34
CA GLN A 5 7.25 4.63 -17.13
C GLN A 5 6.90 4.41 -18.60
N ASP A 6 7.16 3.22 -19.13
CA ASP A 6 6.89 2.83 -20.52
C ASP A 6 5.53 2.15 -20.70
N SER A 7 4.68 2.12 -19.66
CA SER A 7 3.35 1.51 -19.75
C SER A 7 2.39 2.33 -20.62
N ASP A 8 1.71 1.66 -21.54
CA ASP A 8 0.65 2.23 -22.38
C ASP A 8 -0.66 2.46 -21.60
N ARG A 9 -0.72 2.02 -20.33
CA ARG A 9 -1.92 2.12 -19.47
C ARG A 9 -2.00 3.42 -18.70
N ILE A 10 -0.89 4.17 -18.59
CA ILE A 10 -0.82 5.42 -17.83
C ILE A 10 -1.90 6.41 -18.30
N ASP A 11 -1.94 6.68 -19.60
CA ASP A 11 -2.91 7.62 -20.18
C ASP A 11 -4.35 7.13 -19.92
N GLY A 12 -4.58 5.83 -20.10
CA GLY A 12 -5.88 5.20 -19.86
C GLY A 12 -6.35 5.34 -18.41
N PHE A 13 -5.46 5.25 -17.43
CA PHE A 13 -5.76 5.45 -16.02
C PHE A 13 -6.21 6.89 -15.74
N PHE A 14 -5.44 7.87 -16.22
CA PHE A 14 -5.69 9.30 -15.94
C PHE A 14 -6.89 9.90 -16.70
N THR A 15 -7.53 9.14 -17.59
CA THR A 15 -8.82 9.52 -18.18
C THR A 15 -10.03 9.20 -17.29
N ARG A 16 -9.84 8.45 -16.20
CA ARG A 16 -10.95 7.96 -15.36
C ARG A 16 -11.32 8.98 -14.26
N PRO A 17 -12.60 9.15 -13.94
CA PRO A 17 -13.01 9.97 -12.79
C PRO A 17 -12.35 9.48 -11.48
N GLY A 18 -11.80 10.39 -10.69
CA GLY A 18 -11.10 10.09 -9.44
C GLY A 18 -9.61 9.80 -9.62
N SER A 19 -9.13 9.63 -10.86
CA SER A 19 -7.71 9.41 -11.15
C SER A 19 -6.85 10.65 -10.85
N GLU A 20 -7.45 11.84 -10.85
CA GLU A 20 -6.79 13.11 -10.52
C GLU A 20 -6.27 13.18 -9.08
N ARG A 21 -6.70 12.24 -8.22
CA ARG A 21 -6.23 12.10 -6.84
C ARG A 21 -4.94 11.28 -6.71
N PHE A 22 -4.41 10.75 -7.82
CA PHE A 22 -3.22 9.92 -7.83
C PHE A 22 -2.02 10.65 -8.45
N GLU A 23 -0.85 10.39 -7.89
CA GLU A 23 0.43 10.68 -8.51
C GLU A 23 0.99 9.40 -9.13
N LEU A 24 1.77 9.53 -10.22
CA LEU A 24 2.51 8.42 -10.79
C LEU A 24 3.70 8.07 -9.89
N PHE A 25 3.81 6.81 -9.51
CA PHE A 25 4.95 6.21 -8.82
C PHE A 25 5.68 5.29 -9.79
N ASP A 26 6.97 5.54 -10.00
CA ASP A 26 7.82 4.77 -10.89
C ASP A 26 8.02 3.35 -10.36
N ALA A 27 7.42 2.37 -11.03
CA ALA A 27 7.49 0.98 -10.62
C ALA A 27 8.89 0.40 -10.83
N PHE A 28 9.28 -0.52 -9.96
CA PHE A 28 10.48 -1.31 -10.15
C PHE A 28 10.31 -2.27 -11.34
N ASP A 29 11.16 -2.12 -12.36
CA ASP A 29 11.14 -2.98 -13.54
C ASP A 29 11.80 -4.34 -13.29
N GLY A 30 10.99 -5.31 -12.86
CA GLY A 30 11.43 -6.69 -12.68
C GLY A 30 11.83 -7.41 -13.99
N ARG A 31 11.50 -6.87 -15.18
CA ARG A 31 11.89 -7.46 -16.48
C ARG A 31 13.40 -7.38 -16.71
N SER A 32 14.07 -6.44 -16.06
CA SER A 32 15.52 -6.23 -16.15
C SER A 32 16.35 -7.42 -15.65
N GLY A 33 15.74 -8.35 -14.89
CA GLY A 33 16.44 -9.43 -14.22
C GLY A 33 17.28 -8.97 -13.02
N GLN A 34 17.26 -7.68 -12.70
CA GLN A 34 17.91 -7.14 -11.50
C GLN A 34 17.07 -7.43 -10.27
N THR A 35 17.74 -7.71 -9.17
CA THR A 35 17.12 -7.90 -7.86
C THR A 35 17.18 -6.58 -7.09
N HIS A 36 16.21 -6.35 -6.20
CA HIS A 36 16.22 -5.17 -5.35
C HIS A 36 16.63 -5.56 -3.92
N PRO A 37 17.48 -4.78 -3.21
CA PRO A 37 17.98 -5.12 -1.87
C PRO A 37 16.91 -5.31 -0.79
N VAL A 38 15.68 -4.84 -1.04
CA VAL A 38 14.56 -4.96 -0.10
C VAL A 38 13.79 -6.27 -0.27
N PHE A 39 14.06 -7.03 -1.34
CA PHE A 39 13.36 -8.25 -1.65
C PHE A 39 14.19 -9.47 -1.20
N ASP A 40 13.64 -10.22 -0.26
CA ASP A 40 14.24 -11.45 0.25
C ASP A 40 13.93 -12.63 -0.69
N ILE A 41 14.83 -12.84 -1.66
CA ILE A 41 14.72 -13.91 -2.67
C ILE A 41 14.78 -15.29 -2.02
N ASP A 42 15.70 -15.49 -1.08
CA ASP A 42 15.89 -16.78 -0.44
C ASP A 42 14.67 -17.14 0.40
N GLY A 43 14.13 -16.17 1.16
CA GLY A 43 12.87 -16.37 1.88
C GLY A 43 11.67 -16.57 0.95
N PHE A 44 11.63 -15.92 -0.22
CA PHE A 44 10.59 -16.18 -1.23
C PHE A 44 10.68 -17.62 -1.75
N ILE A 45 11.88 -18.08 -2.14
CA ILE A 45 12.10 -19.44 -2.63
C ILE A 45 11.79 -20.46 -1.54
N ALA A 46 12.20 -20.22 -0.29
CA ALA A 46 11.93 -21.11 0.82
C ALA A 46 10.42 -21.29 1.09
N ARG A 47 9.61 -20.24 0.86
CA ARG A 47 8.15 -20.29 1.02
C ARG A 47 7.41 -20.87 -0.17
N ASN A 48 7.85 -20.56 -1.39
CA ASN A 48 7.10 -20.85 -2.61
C ASN A 48 7.66 -22.04 -3.41
N GLY A 49 8.89 -22.49 -3.11
CA GLY A 49 9.58 -23.58 -3.82
C GLY A 49 10.16 -23.18 -5.17
N THR A 50 9.88 -21.98 -5.67
CA THR A 50 10.36 -21.46 -6.95
C THR A 50 10.83 -20.00 -6.84
N PRO A 51 11.73 -19.53 -7.72
CA PRO A 51 12.07 -18.12 -7.84
C PRO A 51 10.83 -17.27 -8.21
N PRO A 52 10.80 -15.97 -7.83
CA PRO A 52 9.72 -15.09 -8.23
C PRO A 52 9.72 -14.84 -9.73
N LEU A 53 8.55 -14.71 -10.33
CA LEU A 53 8.41 -14.18 -11.67
C LEU A 53 8.82 -12.69 -11.70
N PRO A 54 9.30 -12.16 -12.85
CA PRO A 54 9.61 -10.74 -12.99
C PRO A 54 8.50 -9.80 -12.51
N GLY A 55 7.24 -10.12 -12.83
CA GLY A 55 6.09 -9.34 -12.38
C GLY A 55 5.84 -9.40 -10.86
N GLU A 56 6.08 -10.56 -10.22
CA GLU A 56 5.93 -10.72 -8.77
C GLU A 56 6.99 -9.91 -8.02
N LEU A 57 8.24 -9.94 -8.51
CA LEU A 57 9.33 -9.13 -7.98
C LEU A 57 9.03 -7.63 -8.15
N GLY A 58 8.64 -7.21 -9.37
CA GLY A 58 8.28 -5.84 -9.69
C GLY A 58 7.18 -5.29 -8.79
N CYS A 59 6.07 -6.02 -8.69
CA CYS A 59 4.91 -5.64 -7.88
C CYS A 59 5.28 -5.53 -6.39
N ALA A 60 5.91 -6.56 -5.81
CA ALA A 60 6.27 -6.56 -4.39
C ALA A 60 7.26 -5.44 -4.02
N VAL A 61 8.28 -5.21 -4.86
CA VAL A 61 9.26 -4.14 -4.62
C VAL A 61 8.59 -2.78 -4.73
N SER A 62 7.79 -2.53 -5.77
CA SER A 62 7.12 -1.24 -5.97
C SER A 62 6.17 -0.90 -4.82
N HIS A 63 5.40 -1.89 -4.37
CA HIS A 63 4.51 -1.75 -3.21
C HIS A 63 5.27 -1.46 -1.93
N TYR A 64 6.36 -2.18 -1.67
CA TYR A 64 7.19 -1.90 -0.51
C TYR A 64 7.76 -0.48 -0.55
N LEU A 65 8.25 -0.02 -1.70
CA LEU A 65 8.86 1.30 -1.84
C LEU A 65 7.84 2.42 -1.64
N VAL A 66 6.65 2.35 -2.24
CA VAL A 66 5.61 3.38 -2.04
C VAL A 66 5.16 3.44 -0.57
N LEU A 67 5.02 2.28 0.09
CA LEU A 67 4.64 2.22 1.49
C LEU A 67 5.72 2.78 2.41
N ARG A 68 6.99 2.44 2.14
CA ARG A 68 8.13 2.98 2.86
C ARG A 68 8.20 4.50 2.71
N ASP A 69 8.04 5.00 1.50
CA ASP A 69 8.11 6.44 1.21
C ASP A 69 6.96 7.19 1.88
N PHE A 70 5.75 6.64 1.85
CA PHE A 70 4.61 7.18 2.58
C PHE A 70 4.88 7.28 4.09
N VAL A 71 5.38 6.21 4.71
CA VAL A 71 5.68 6.21 6.16
C VAL A 71 6.77 7.22 6.51
N MET A 72 7.75 7.41 5.63
CA MET A 72 8.82 8.38 5.84
C MET A 72 8.36 9.83 5.68
N ARG A 73 7.36 10.07 4.82
CA ARG A 73 6.82 11.41 4.51
C ARG A 73 5.61 11.79 5.36
N SER A 74 4.86 10.83 5.87
CA SER A 74 3.68 11.09 6.69
C SER A 74 4.04 11.85 7.96
N GLU A 75 3.23 12.86 8.26
CA GLU A 75 3.41 13.72 9.42
C GLU A 75 2.45 13.35 10.56
N ARG A 76 1.35 12.68 10.23
CA ARG A 76 0.29 12.34 11.17
C ARG A 76 -0.04 10.85 11.15
N PRO A 77 -0.35 10.25 12.31
CA PRO A 77 -0.69 8.82 12.39
C PRO A 77 -2.00 8.45 11.68
N ASP A 78 -2.78 9.46 11.26
CA ASP A 78 -4.06 9.33 10.58
C ASP A 78 -4.03 9.74 9.11
N ASP A 79 -2.84 9.93 8.55
CA ASP A 79 -2.70 10.01 7.10
C ASP A 79 -3.04 8.64 6.50
N TYR A 80 -3.58 8.64 5.28
CA TYR A 80 -3.85 7.43 4.51
C TYR A 80 -3.18 7.53 3.14
N LEU A 81 -2.56 6.44 2.71
CA LEU A 81 -2.10 6.25 1.34
C LEU A 81 -3.11 5.39 0.59
N VAL A 82 -3.55 5.83 -0.59
CA VAL A 82 -4.25 4.95 -1.54
C VAL A 82 -3.24 4.55 -2.61
N VAL A 83 -2.86 3.28 -2.63
CA VAL A 83 -2.09 2.68 -3.72
C VAL A 83 -3.06 2.20 -4.80
N ALA A 84 -2.66 2.21 -6.06
CA ALA A 84 -3.40 1.62 -7.19
C ALA A 84 -2.38 1.21 -8.25
N GLU A 85 -2.56 0.06 -8.89
CA GLU A 85 -1.75 -0.38 -10.05
C GLU A 85 -2.29 0.28 -11.34
N ASP A 86 -1.49 0.30 -12.40
CA ASP A 86 -1.87 0.91 -13.69
C ASP A 86 -2.96 0.15 -14.46
N ASP A 87 -3.23 -1.09 -14.04
CA ASP A 87 -4.15 -2.01 -14.69
C ASP A 87 -5.54 -2.06 -14.04
N ILE A 88 -5.73 -1.28 -12.97
CA ILE A 88 -7.02 -1.14 -12.32
C ILE A 88 -7.98 -0.28 -13.15
N ARG A 89 -9.27 -0.53 -13.01
CA ARG A 89 -10.33 0.27 -13.62
C ARG A 89 -11.09 1.02 -12.55
N LEU A 90 -10.83 2.32 -12.43
CA LEU A 90 -11.62 3.19 -11.56
C LEU A 90 -13.05 3.31 -12.10
N THR A 91 -14.02 2.98 -11.25
CA THR A 91 -15.45 3.15 -11.53
C THR A 91 -15.93 4.52 -11.04
N ALA A 92 -17.11 4.96 -11.49
CA ALA A 92 -17.73 6.20 -11.01
C ALA A 92 -17.95 6.21 -9.48
N ASP A 93 -18.04 5.04 -8.86
CA ASP A 93 -18.26 4.87 -7.43
C ASP A 93 -16.97 4.92 -6.59
N PHE A 94 -15.79 4.93 -7.22
CA PHE A 94 -14.51 4.91 -6.50
C PHE A 94 -14.40 6.04 -5.47
N VAL A 95 -14.65 7.28 -5.87
CA VAL A 95 -14.56 8.45 -4.98
C VAL A 95 -15.60 8.38 -3.86
N PRO A 96 -16.91 8.14 -4.12
CA PRO A 96 -17.90 7.94 -3.06
C PRO A 96 -17.55 6.84 -2.07
N VAL A 97 -17.02 5.70 -2.54
CA VAL A 97 -16.61 4.58 -1.70
C VAL A 97 -15.41 4.96 -0.85
N LEU A 98 -14.38 5.57 -1.44
CA LEU A 98 -13.19 6.02 -0.74
C LEU A 98 -13.54 7.02 0.37
N ASP A 99 -14.35 8.03 0.05
CA ASP A 99 -14.78 9.05 1.02
C ASP A 99 -15.65 8.44 2.15
N ASN A 100 -16.38 7.35 1.89
CA ASN A 100 -17.09 6.59 2.93
C ASN A 100 -16.11 5.84 3.84
N VAL A 101 -15.13 5.13 3.26
CA VAL A 101 -14.09 4.42 4.01
C VAL A 101 -13.32 5.37 4.93
N LEU A 102 -12.90 6.52 4.42
CA LEU A 102 -12.13 7.52 5.18
C LEU A 102 -12.93 8.18 6.32
N ARG A 103 -14.27 8.13 6.28
CA ARG A 103 -15.15 8.64 7.36
C ARG A 103 -15.37 7.66 8.50
N ARG A 104 -14.98 6.38 8.34
CA ARG A 104 -15.19 5.36 9.36
C ARG A 104 -14.19 5.49 10.52
N PRO A 105 -14.52 4.96 11.72
CA PRO A 105 -13.62 4.98 12.86
C PRO A 105 -12.24 4.36 12.53
N ARG A 106 -11.20 4.93 13.14
CA ARG A 106 -9.78 4.78 12.78
C ARG A 106 -9.15 3.43 13.20
N GLU A 107 -9.96 2.40 13.35
CA GLU A 107 -9.51 1.05 13.64
C GLU A 107 -9.08 0.30 12.37
N LEU A 108 -9.39 0.85 11.19
CA LEU A 108 -8.99 0.29 9.91
C LEU A 108 -7.54 0.67 9.57
N GLU A 109 -6.68 -0.34 9.59
CA GLU A 109 -5.26 -0.22 9.26
C GLU A 109 -4.97 -0.39 7.76
N MET A 110 -5.72 -1.31 7.15
CA MET A 110 -5.63 -1.65 5.75
C MET A 110 -7.03 -2.00 5.21
N VAL A 111 -7.36 -1.53 4.01
CA VAL A 111 -8.61 -1.89 3.31
C VAL A 111 -8.25 -2.35 1.91
N LEU A 112 -9.02 -3.27 1.33
CA LEU A 112 -8.91 -3.64 -0.08
C LEU A 112 -10.08 -2.97 -0.83
N LEU A 113 -9.79 -2.14 -1.83
CA LEU A 113 -10.81 -1.36 -2.56
C LEU A 113 -11.20 -1.96 -3.92
N SER A 114 -10.86 -3.21 -4.17
CA SER A 114 -11.19 -3.91 -5.40
C SER A 114 -12.06 -5.13 -5.17
N ASP A 115 -12.76 -5.50 -6.23
CA ASP A 115 -13.35 -6.80 -6.44
C ASP A 115 -12.62 -7.54 -7.58
N SER A 116 -12.68 -8.87 -7.55
CA SER A 116 -12.26 -9.67 -8.69
C SER A 116 -13.29 -9.52 -9.80
N TRP A 117 -13.13 -8.53 -10.68
CA TRP A 117 -13.92 -8.43 -11.91
C TRP A 117 -13.76 -9.72 -12.73
N GLY A 118 -14.85 -10.47 -12.91
CA GLY A 118 -14.92 -11.59 -13.87
C GLY A 118 -15.22 -12.98 -13.32
N THR A 119 -15.66 -13.15 -12.06
CA THR A 119 -16.18 -14.46 -11.60
C THR A 119 -17.70 -14.47 -11.68
N PRO A 120 -18.32 -15.27 -12.59
CA PRO A 120 -19.77 -15.47 -12.58
C PRO A 120 -20.25 -15.94 -11.19
N PRO A 121 -21.38 -15.45 -10.68
CA PRO A 121 -21.95 -15.98 -9.44
C PRO A 121 -22.23 -17.48 -9.62
N GLY A 122 -21.53 -18.32 -8.84
CA GLY A 122 -21.69 -19.78 -8.85
C GLY A 122 -20.57 -20.58 -9.52
N SER A 123 -19.60 -19.96 -10.22
CA SER A 123 -18.41 -20.69 -10.69
C SER A 123 -17.31 -20.60 -9.63
N GLY A 124 -17.42 -21.42 -8.60
CA GLY A 124 -16.31 -21.73 -7.70
C GLY A 124 -15.18 -22.40 -8.47
N LYS A 125 -14.35 -21.61 -9.15
CA LYS A 125 -12.93 -21.93 -9.35
C LYS A 125 -12.16 -20.94 -8.50
N SER A 126 -11.99 -21.31 -7.24
CA SER A 126 -10.97 -20.80 -6.35
C SER A 126 -9.60 -21.08 -6.99
N ARG A 127 -9.20 -20.23 -7.92
CA ARG A 127 -7.87 -20.26 -8.50
C ARG A 127 -7.31 -18.85 -8.42
N LEU A 128 -6.93 -18.55 -7.18
CA LEU A 128 -5.89 -17.62 -6.76
C LEU A 128 -4.59 -17.96 -7.53
N ASP A 129 -4.53 -17.71 -8.84
CA ASP A 129 -3.35 -18.04 -9.64
C ASP A 129 -2.27 -16.94 -9.64
N SER A 130 -2.43 -15.96 -8.77
CA SER A 130 -1.36 -15.05 -8.34
C SER A 130 -1.69 -14.56 -6.93
N GLY A 131 -1.69 -15.45 -5.95
CA GLY A 131 -2.09 -15.24 -4.54
C GLY A 131 -1.32 -14.17 -3.75
N TRP A 132 -1.04 -13.03 -4.35
CA TRP A 132 -0.33 -11.89 -3.78
C TRP A 132 -1.31 -10.72 -3.64
N PRO A 133 -1.49 -10.17 -2.43
CA PRO A 133 -2.44 -9.08 -2.16
C PRO A 133 -2.06 -7.75 -2.85
N TRP A 134 -0.96 -7.69 -3.58
CA TRP A 134 -0.34 -6.46 -4.06
C TRP A 134 -0.87 -5.96 -5.41
N THR A 135 -1.73 -6.68 -6.14
CA THR A 135 -2.25 -6.17 -7.43
C THR A 135 -3.43 -5.19 -7.29
N GLN A 136 -3.69 -4.72 -6.07
CA GLN A 136 -4.98 -4.13 -5.72
C GLN A 136 -4.83 -2.82 -4.95
N PRO A 137 -5.81 -1.91 -5.06
CA PRO A 137 -5.75 -0.66 -4.36
C PRO A 137 -5.97 -0.86 -2.86
N ILE A 138 -5.00 -0.40 -2.07
CA ILE A 138 -4.94 -0.61 -0.63
C ILE A 138 -4.74 0.74 0.08
N PRO A 139 -5.74 1.21 0.85
CA PRO A 139 -5.54 2.16 1.93
C PRO A 139 -4.54 1.63 2.95
N VAL A 140 -3.45 2.35 3.22
CA VAL A 140 -2.52 2.03 4.32
C VAL A 140 -2.33 3.24 5.22
N SER A 141 -2.38 3.01 6.54
CA SER A 141 -2.02 4.02 7.55
C SER A 141 -0.57 3.86 8.02
N PRO A 142 0.11 4.93 8.47
CA PRO A 142 1.48 4.86 8.98
C PRO A 142 1.59 3.96 10.22
N ARG A 143 0.51 3.85 11.00
CA ARG A 143 0.44 3.01 12.20
C ARG A 143 0.61 1.53 11.86
N ALA A 144 -0.13 1.04 10.87
CA ALA A 144 -0.11 -0.35 10.41
C ALA A 144 1.29 -0.82 9.99
N PHE A 145 2.02 0.04 9.27
CA PHE A 145 3.38 -0.27 8.81
C PHE A 145 4.39 -0.33 9.96
N SER A 146 4.24 0.52 10.98
CA SER A 146 5.16 0.56 12.12
C SER A 146 5.10 -0.72 12.98
N GLU A 147 3.93 -1.35 13.09
CA GLU A 147 3.73 -2.56 13.88
C GLU A 147 4.26 -3.82 13.15
N HIS A 148 4.21 -3.84 11.82
CA HIS A 148 4.72 -4.95 11.00
C HIS A 148 6.25 -4.92 10.76
N SER A 149 6.92 -3.78 10.99
CA SER A 149 8.37 -3.59 10.74
C SER A 149 9.27 -3.94 11.94
N MET A 150 8.86 -4.82 12.85
CA MET A 150 9.69 -5.31 13.98
C MET A 150 10.79 -6.30 13.56
N GLY A 151 11.51 -6.02 12.47
CA GLY A 151 12.62 -6.84 11.95
C GLY A 151 13.89 -6.08 11.58
N SER A 152 13.98 -4.75 11.78
CA SER A 152 15.23 -4.01 11.52
C SER A 152 15.39 -2.81 12.43
N HIS A 153 16.38 -2.90 13.32
CA HIS A 153 16.67 -2.02 14.46
C HIS A 153 16.90 -0.52 14.17
N ALA A 154 16.85 -0.06 12.92
CA ALA A 154 17.17 1.33 12.54
C ALA A 154 15.94 2.25 12.36
N LEU A 155 14.78 1.73 11.95
CA LEU A 155 13.57 2.55 11.67
C LEU A 155 12.80 2.94 12.94
N SER A 156 12.83 2.09 13.97
CA SER A 156 12.13 2.28 15.26
C SER A 156 12.51 3.60 15.95
N GLN A 157 13.78 4.01 15.89
CA GLN A 157 14.26 5.16 16.67
C GLN A 157 13.81 6.53 16.13
N ARG A 158 13.58 6.67 14.80
CA ARG A 158 13.11 7.96 14.22
C ARG A 158 11.61 8.18 14.44
N CYS A 159 10.79 7.14 14.28
CA CYS A 159 9.35 7.23 14.55
C CYS A 159 9.09 7.41 16.06
N SER A 160 9.79 6.66 16.91
CA SER A 160 9.65 6.75 18.38
C SER A 160 10.08 8.12 18.94
N ARG A 161 11.14 8.75 18.40
CA ARG A 161 11.54 10.11 18.80
C ARG A 161 10.53 11.19 18.38
N LYS A 162 9.91 11.08 17.20
CA LYS A 162 8.83 12.00 16.76
C LYS A 162 7.57 11.85 17.62
N VAL A 163 7.14 10.62 17.92
CA VAL A 163 5.97 10.32 18.79
C VAL A 163 6.18 10.76 20.24
N SER A 164 7.40 10.65 20.77
CA SER A 164 7.70 11.03 22.17
C SER A 164 7.68 12.55 22.43
N ARG A 165 7.87 13.38 21.40
CA ARG A 165 7.80 14.85 21.54
C ARG A 165 6.35 15.35 21.56
N THR A 166 5.44 14.70 20.86
CA THR A 166 4.00 15.05 20.86
C THR A 166 3.26 14.57 22.11
N CYS A 167 3.76 13.57 22.83
CA CYS A 167 3.14 13.12 24.10
C CYS A 167 3.47 13.98 25.33
N ARG A 168 4.51 14.83 25.31
CA ARG A 168 4.92 15.58 26.53
C ARG A 168 4.18 16.91 26.74
N THR A 169 3.51 17.44 25.73
CA THR A 169 2.70 18.68 25.84
C THR A 169 1.20 18.43 25.98
N ALA A 170 0.72 17.20 25.84
CA ALA A 170 -0.70 16.85 26.00
C ALA A 170 -1.08 16.32 27.41
N GLY A 171 -0.11 16.18 28.33
CA GLY A 171 -0.30 15.52 29.62
C GLY A 171 -0.46 16.40 30.86
N ARG A 172 -0.73 17.71 30.75
CA ARG A 172 -0.81 18.61 31.92
C ARG A 172 -2.10 19.40 32.13
N ASN A 173 -3.17 19.15 31.39
CA ASN A 173 -4.43 19.92 31.51
C ASN A 173 -5.70 19.11 31.83
N LEU A 174 -5.60 17.90 32.39
CA LEU A 174 -6.79 17.10 32.75
C LEU A 174 -6.77 16.55 34.18
N LEU A 175 -6.24 17.31 35.14
CA LEU A 175 -6.52 17.11 36.57
C LEU A 175 -6.68 18.49 37.23
N GLY A 176 -7.92 19.00 37.23
CA GLY A 176 -8.25 20.23 37.94
C GLY A 176 -9.67 20.71 37.71
N ARG A 177 -10.51 20.47 38.72
CA ARG A 177 -11.82 21.09 39.05
C ARG A 177 -13.07 20.31 38.62
N GLY A 178 -13.80 19.88 39.65
CA GLY A 178 -15.05 19.14 39.64
C GLY A 178 -15.12 18.30 40.89
#